data_AF-A0A2S4Z250-F1
#
_entry.id   AF-A0A2S4Z250-F1
#
_cell.length_a   1.000
_cell.length_b   1.000
_cell.length_c   1.000
_cell.angle_alpha   90.00
_cell.angle_beta   90.00
_cell.angle_gamma   90.00
#
_symmetry.space_group_name_H-M   'P 1'
#
loop_
_entity.id
_entity.type
_entity.pdbx_description
1 polymer ?
#
loop_
_entity_poly.entity_id
_entity_poly.type
_entity_poly.pdbx_seq_one_letter_code
_entity_poly.pdbx_strand_id
1 'polypeptide(L)'
;MTRPRCALSGGEWYSPYGDGYIQGPGRGLDIDHLVPLAEAWDSGTSAWSAAEREAYANDLGDDRALIAVSAASNGSKADQDPTTWLPPAEGYRCQCVTGWIADKLRWSLSIDPSEAAALSENLSRCPNVPITVPLAR
;
A
#
# COMPACT_ATOMS: atom_id res chain seq x y z
N MET A 1 5.56 -4.16 33.83
CA MET A 1 4.09 -4.19 33.63
C MET A 1 3.79 -5.01 32.40
N THR A 2 3.43 -6.29 32.55
CA THR A 2 2.96 -7.13 31.45
C THR A 2 1.49 -6.80 31.21
N ARG A 3 1.19 -6.04 30.15
CA ARG A 3 -0.19 -5.86 29.70
C ARG A 3 -0.79 -7.24 29.35
N PRO A 4 -2.06 -7.51 29.67
CA PRO A 4 -2.71 -8.74 29.23
C PRO A 4 -2.57 -8.85 27.71
N ARG A 5 -2.05 -9.98 27.22
CA ARG A 5 -1.88 -10.25 25.79
C ARG A 5 -3.27 -10.43 25.18
N CYS A 6 -3.85 -9.35 24.66
CA CYS A 6 -4.95 -9.42 23.72
C CYS A 6 -4.38 -9.99 22.42
N ALA A 7 -4.41 -11.31 22.29
CA ALA A 7 -4.13 -11.99 21.04
C ALA A 7 -5.45 -12.20 20.31
N LEU A 8 -5.46 -11.88 19.02
CA LEU A 8 -6.54 -12.30 18.13
C LEU A 8 -6.60 -13.84 18.15
N SER A 9 -7.79 -14.42 18.33
CA SER A 9 -7.98 -15.88 18.44
C SER A 9 -8.39 -16.54 17.12
N GLY A 10 -8.67 -15.74 16.10
CA GLY A 10 -9.15 -16.19 14.80
C GLY A 10 -9.60 -15.00 13.95
N GLY A 11 -10.11 -15.29 12.76
CA GLY A 11 -10.59 -14.31 11.80
C GLY A 11 -10.30 -14.75 10.38
N GLU A 12 -10.85 -14.05 9.41
CA GLU A 12 -10.59 -14.28 8.00
C GLU A 12 -10.40 -12.92 7.33
N TRP A 13 -9.34 -12.79 6.52
CA TRP A 13 -8.99 -11.55 5.84
C TRP A 13 -8.92 -11.80 4.34
N TYR A 14 -9.63 -11.01 3.57
CA TYR A 14 -9.49 -10.99 2.12
C TYR A 14 -8.19 -10.27 1.74
N SER A 15 -7.35 -10.92 0.92
CA SER A 15 -6.09 -10.39 0.40
C SER A 15 -6.28 -10.02 -1.08
N PRO A 16 -6.42 -8.73 -1.41
CA PRO A 16 -6.72 -8.30 -2.77
C PRO A 16 -5.59 -8.60 -3.78
N TYR A 17 -4.34 -8.71 -3.31
CA TYR A 17 -3.21 -9.01 -4.20
C TYR A 17 -3.28 -10.40 -4.86
N GLY A 18 -3.92 -11.36 -4.19
CA GLY A 18 -4.03 -12.74 -4.65
C GLY A 18 -5.46 -13.21 -4.89
N ASP A 19 -6.47 -12.35 -4.72
CA ASP A 19 -7.90 -12.68 -4.80
C ASP A 19 -8.26 -13.93 -3.97
N GLY A 20 -7.99 -13.85 -2.66
CA GLY A 20 -8.19 -14.99 -1.77
C GLY A 20 -8.22 -14.62 -0.30
N TYR A 21 -8.65 -15.57 0.54
CA TYR A 21 -8.80 -15.37 1.98
C TYR A 21 -7.66 -15.99 2.78
N ILE A 22 -7.25 -15.31 3.85
CA ILE A 22 -6.23 -15.73 4.81
C ILE A 22 -6.91 -16.02 6.14
N GLN A 23 -6.67 -17.20 6.69
CA GLN A 23 -7.21 -17.61 7.98
C GLN A 23 -6.31 -17.17 9.14
N GLY A 24 -6.94 -16.53 10.12
CA GLY A 24 -6.38 -16.19 11.42
C GLY A 24 -5.31 -15.09 11.40
N PRO A 25 -4.98 -14.54 12.58
CA PRO A 25 -3.74 -13.80 12.80
C PRO A 25 -2.56 -14.81 12.82
N GLY A 26 -2.21 -15.34 11.65
CA GLY A 26 -1.10 -16.27 11.47
C GLY A 26 0.09 -15.64 10.78
N ARG A 27 1.20 -16.38 10.64
CA ARG A 27 2.37 -15.96 9.85
C ARG A 27 2.10 -15.74 8.35
N GLY A 28 0.87 -15.99 7.89
CA GLY A 28 0.44 -15.82 6.52
C GLY A 28 -0.23 -14.49 6.22
N LEU A 29 -0.50 -13.66 7.24
CA LEU A 29 -1.15 -12.35 7.12
C LEU A 29 -0.15 -11.24 7.45
N ASP A 30 0.01 -10.30 6.54
CA ASP A 30 0.75 -9.05 6.76
C ASP A 30 -0.18 -7.84 6.52
N ILE A 31 0.15 -6.73 7.17
CA ILE A 31 -0.35 -5.40 6.76
C ILE A 31 0.75 -4.77 5.92
N ASP A 32 0.48 -4.60 4.64
CA ASP A 32 1.39 -3.96 3.68
C ASP A 32 1.07 -2.48 3.53
N HIS A 33 2.12 -1.68 3.32
CA HIS A 33 2.01 -0.30 2.88
C HIS A 33 1.87 -0.29 1.36
N LEU A 34 0.76 0.21 0.83
CA LEU A 34 0.50 0.20 -0.62
C LEU A 34 1.69 0.79 -1.39
N VAL A 35 2.18 1.94 -0.95
CA VAL A 35 3.50 2.48 -1.30
C VAL A 35 4.50 2.03 -0.21
N PRO A 36 5.51 1.20 -0.53
CA PRO A 36 6.48 0.72 0.46
C PRO A 36 7.20 1.84 1.20
N LEU A 37 7.58 1.61 2.46
CA LEU A 37 8.31 2.61 3.26
C LEU A 37 9.66 3.03 2.64
N ALA A 38 10.35 2.11 1.95
CA ALA A 38 11.59 2.41 1.24
C ALA A 38 11.33 3.27 -0.01
N GLU A 39 10.30 2.95 -0.80
CA GLU A 39 9.87 3.76 -1.92
C GLU A 39 9.43 5.17 -1.48
N ALA A 40 8.70 5.28 -0.37
CA ALA A 40 8.34 6.57 0.21
C ALA A 40 9.58 7.36 0.66
N TRP A 41 10.63 6.70 1.14
CA TRP A 41 11.89 7.33 1.52
C TRP A 41 12.56 8.02 0.33
N ASP A 42 12.66 7.30 -0.80
CA ASP A 42 13.22 7.81 -2.05
C ASP A 42 12.32 8.87 -2.69
N SER A 43 11.01 8.78 -2.46
CA SER A 43 10.01 9.76 -2.88
C SER A 43 9.89 11.02 -1.99
N GLY A 44 10.79 11.20 -1.03
CA GLY A 44 10.96 12.46 -0.29
C GLY A 44 10.73 12.40 1.22
N THR A 45 10.27 11.27 1.78
CA THR A 45 10.11 11.16 3.25
C THR A 45 11.44 11.10 4.01
N SER A 46 12.55 10.90 3.29
CA SER A 46 13.92 11.03 3.80
C SER A 46 14.20 12.40 4.42
N ALA A 47 13.58 13.46 3.90
CA ALA A 47 13.74 14.83 4.40
C ALA A 47 12.82 15.16 5.59
N TRP A 48 11.89 14.27 5.94
CA TRP A 48 10.91 14.53 6.98
C TRP A 48 11.46 14.31 8.39
N SER A 49 10.75 14.81 9.39
CA SER A 49 10.98 14.44 10.79
C SER A 49 10.59 12.97 11.04
N ALA A 50 11.07 12.41 12.15
CA ALA A 50 10.68 11.07 12.56
C ALA A 50 9.17 10.95 12.82
N ALA A 51 8.55 11.98 13.40
CA ALA A 51 7.11 12.00 13.68
C ALA A 51 6.26 11.99 12.39
N GLU A 52 6.71 12.67 11.34
CA GLU A 52 6.02 12.67 10.04
C GLU A 52 6.12 11.31 9.34
N ARG A 53 7.28 10.66 9.38
CA ARG A 53 7.43 9.28 8.88
C ARG A 53 6.59 8.28 9.67
N GLU A 54 6.52 8.44 10.99
CA GLU A 54 5.64 7.62 11.83
C GLU A 54 4.17 7.84 11.50
N ALA A 55 3.76 9.08 11.23
CA ALA A 55 2.40 9.39 10.81
C ALA A 55 2.06 8.75 9.44
N TYR A 56 2.98 8.79 8.48
CA TYR A 56 2.84 8.10 7.20
C TYR A 56 2.74 6.57 7.36
N ALA A 57 3.65 5.98 8.12
CA ALA A 57 3.68 4.53 8.35
C ALA A 57 2.43 4.00 9.07
N ASN A 58 1.67 4.87 9.74
CA ASN A 58 0.45 4.54 10.46
C ASN A 58 -0.77 5.31 9.94
N ASP A 59 -0.78 5.70 8.66
CA ASP A 59 -1.90 6.46 8.11
C ASP A 59 -3.16 5.60 8.03
N LEU A 60 -4.14 5.96 8.87
CA LEU A 60 -5.49 5.38 8.89
C LEU A 60 -6.54 6.39 8.39
N GLY A 61 -6.11 7.57 7.93
CA GLY A 61 -7.01 8.59 7.39
C GLY A 61 -7.41 8.33 5.94
N ASP A 62 -6.82 7.32 5.30
CA ASP A 62 -7.15 6.84 3.97
C ASP A 62 -7.08 5.30 3.96
N ASP A 63 -8.14 4.62 3.53
CA ASP A 63 -8.24 3.15 3.57
C ASP A 63 -7.35 2.46 2.51
N ARG A 64 -6.74 3.23 1.61
CA ARG A 64 -5.85 2.72 0.56
C ARG A 64 -4.42 2.51 1.04
N ALA A 65 -3.98 3.19 2.10
CA ALA A 65 -2.58 3.22 2.51
C ALA A 65 -2.08 1.89 3.11
N LEU A 66 -2.92 1.23 3.91
CA LEU A 66 -2.58 -0.01 4.63
C LEU A 66 -3.53 -1.14 4.24
N ILE A 67 -2.98 -2.23 3.72
CA ILE A 67 -3.76 -3.31 3.11
C ILE A 67 -3.40 -4.65 3.77
N ALA A 68 -4.42 -5.40 4.20
CA ALA A 68 -4.25 -6.77 4.63
C ALA A 68 -3.96 -7.68 3.42
N VAL A 69 -2.80 -8.33 3.41
CA VAL A 69 -2.35 -9.15 2.29
C VAL A 69 -1.67 -10.43 2.77
N SER A 70 -1.46 -11.37 1.86
CA SER A 70 -0.69 -12.58 2.20
C SER A 70 0.77 -12.22 2.40
N ALA A 71 1.43 -12.84 3.38
CA ALA A 71 2.86 -12.67 3.59
C ALA A 71 3.70 -13.04 2.34
N ALA A 72 3.20 -13.98 1.53
CA ALA A 72 3.83 -14.37 0.27
C ALA A 72 3.75 -13.25 -0.79
N SER A 73 2.58 -12.64 -0.99
CA SER A 73 2.42 -11.51 -1.92
C SER A 73 3.17 -10.27 -1.44
N ASN A 74 3.18 -10.01 -0.13
CA ASN A 74 3.94 -8.92 0.48
C ASN A 74 5.45 -9.12 0.27
N GLY A 75 5.97 -10.32 0.55
CA GLY A 75 7.36 -10.65 0.29
C GLY A 75 7.75 -10.62 -1.19
N SER A 76 6.82 -10.94 -2.10
CA SER A 76 7.03 -10.79 -3.54
C SER A 76 7.09 -9.35 -4.00
N LYS A 77 6.35 -8.44 -3.34
CA LYS A 77 6.36 -7.00 -3.60
C LYS A 77 7.61 -6.35 -3.01
N ALA A 78 7.92 -6.62 -1.74
CA ALA A 78 9.01 -5.99 -1.02
C ALA A 78 8.94 -4.44 -1.11
N ASP A 79 10.00 -3.81 -1.60
CA ASP A 79 10.11 -2.36 -1.83
C ASP A 79 9.85 -1.95 -3.29
N GLN A 80 9.38 -2.86 -4.13
CA GLN A 80 9.14 -2.60 -5.55
C GLN A 80 7.98 -1.64 -5.79
N ASP A 81 8.15 -0.81 -6.82
CA ASP A 81 7.16 0.11 -7.34
C ASP A 81 6.37 -0.50 -8.53
N PRO A 82 5.39 0.23 -9.10
CA PRO A 82 4.61 -0.23 -10.26
C PRO A 82 5.41 -0.48 -11.54
N THR A 83 6.70 -0.11 -11.60
CA THR A 83 7.55 -0.42 -12.76
C THR A 83 8.01 -1.88 -12.76
N THR A 84 8.11 -2.48 -11.57
CA THR A 84 8.71 -3.81 -11.38
C THR A 84 7.72 -4.81 -10.81
N TRP A 85 6.71 -4.35 -10.05
CA TRP A 85 5.75 -5.23 -9.42
C TRP A 85 4.32 -4.71 -9.53
N LEU A 86 3.40 -5.62 -9.84
CA LEU A 86 1.96 -5.41 -9.73
C LEU A 86 1.32 -6.65 -9.11
N PRO A 87 0.15 -6.49 -8.46
CA PRO A 87 -0.61 -7.61 -7.95
C PRO A 87 -0.80 -8.72 -9.00
N PRO A 88 -0.54 -9.99 -8.63
CA PRO A 88 -0.87 -11.13 -9.48
C PRO A 88 -2.36 -11.19 -9.85
N ALA A 89 -3.25 -10.80 -8.93
CA ALA A 89 -4.67 -10.64 -9.22
C ALA A 89 -4.91 -9.42 -10.12
N GLU A 90 -5.10 -9.67 -11.42
CA GLU A 90 -5.29 -8.62 -12.43
C GLU A 90 -6.49 -7.70 -12.12
N GLY A 91 -7.56 -8.27 -11.56
CA GLY A 91 -8.76 -7.52 -11.16
C GLY A 91 -8.50 -6.41 -10.13
N TYR A 92 -7.41 -6.51 -9.36
CA TYR A 92 -7.03 -5.50 -8.37
C TYR A 92 -6.04 -4.45 -8.91
N ARG A 93 -5.44 -4.65 -10.09
CA ARG A 93 -4.37 -3.76 -10.58
C ARG A 93 -4.80 -2.31 -10.73
N CYS A 94 -6.01 -2.06 -11.22
CA CYS A 94 -6.53 -0.70 -11.32
C CYS A 94 -6.69 -0.03 -9.96
N GLN A 95 -7.24 -0.73 -8.98
CA GLN A 95 -7.34 -0.21 -7.61
C GLN A 95 -5.96 0.03 -7.00
N CYS A 96 -5.00 -0.86 -7.26
CA CYS A 96 -3.62 -0.73 -6.82
C CYS A 96 -2.96 0.55 -7.36
N VAL A 97 -2.96 0.77 -8.68
CA VAL A 97 -2.28 1.95 -9.27
C VAL A 97 -3.02 3.26 -9.01
N THR A 98 -4.36 3.24 -8.91
CA THR A 98 -5.14 4.40 -8.48
C THR A 98 -4.88 4.74 -7.01
N GLY A 99 -4.81 3.72 -6.15
CA GLY A 99 -4.49 3.91 -4.73
C GLY A 99 -3.06 4.39 -4.52
N TRP A 100 -2.12 3.91 -5.32
CA TRP A 100 -0.73 4.34 -5.31
C TRP A 100 -0.59 5.85 -5.55
N ILE A 101 -1.24 6.35 -6.62
CA ILE A 101 -1.27 7.80 -6.91
C ILE A 101 -1.97 8.57 -5.81
N ALA A 102 -3.07 8.03 -5.26
CA ALA A 102 -3.79 8.69 -4.18
C ALA A 102 -2.94 8.83 -2.91
N ASP A 103 -2.20 7.79 -2.51
CA ASP A 103 -1.32 7.81 -1.35
C ASP A 103 -0.18 8.81 -1.56
N LYS A 104 0.47 8.77 -2.73
CA LYS A 104 1.51 9.74 -3.08
C LYS A 104 1.00 11.18 -3.09
N LEU A 105 -0.19 11.43 -3.64
CA LEU A 105 -0.82 12.76 -3.63
C LEU A 105 -1.14 13.23 -2.21
N ARG A 106 -1.77 12.37 -1.40
CA ARG A 106 -2.16 12.66 -0.01
C ARG A 106 -0.99 13.14 0.82
N TRP A 107 0.18 12.56 0.60
CA TRP A 107 1.40 12.80 1.37
C TRP A 107 2.42 13.68 0.67
N SER A 108 2.08 14.25 -0.50
CA SER A 108 2.97 15.07 -1.32
C SER A 108 4.30 14.38 -1.65
N LEU A 109 4.25 13.08 -1.94
CA LEU A 109 5.39 12.28 -2.39
C LEU A 109 5.66 12.51 -3.88
N SER A 110 6.94 12.48 -4.27
CA SER A 110 7.30 12.57 -5.69
C SER A 110 7.07 11.25 -6.43
N ILE A 111 6.94 11.38 -7.75
CA ILE A 111 6.94 10.26 -8.69
C ILE A 111 8.09 10.48 -9.67
N ASP A 112 8.91 9.46 -9.89
CA ASP A 112 9.99 9.55 -10.87
C ASP A 112 9.50 9.28 -12.31
N PRO A 113 10.32 9.58 -13.35
CA PRO A 113 9.86 9.44 -14.74
C PRO A 113 9.47 8.00 -15.16
N SER A 114 10.18 6.97 -14.66
CA SER A 114 9.87 5.57 -14.97
C SER A 114 8.57 5.15 -14.30
N GLU A 115 8.40 5.52 -13.04
CA GLU A 115 7.20 5.27 -12.27
C GLU A 115 5.99 5.96 -12.91
N ALA A 116 6.12 7.22 -13.31
CA ALA A 116 5.07 7.97 -14.01
C ALA A 116 4.65 7.29 -15.32
N ALA A 117 5.61 6.76 -16.09
CA ALA A 117 5.34 6.04 -17.32
C ALA A 117 4.58 4.74 -17.05
N ALA A 118 5.02 3.95 -16.07
CA ALA A 118 4.37 2.70 -15.67
C ALA A 118 2.94 2.93 -15.16
N LEU A 119 2.74 3.94 -14.31
CA LEU A 119 1.43 4.33 -13.81
C LEU A 119 0.50 4.76 -14.95
N SER A 120 0.99 5.60 -15.87
CA SER A 120 0.22 6.08 -17.02
C SER A 120 -0.20 4.93 -17.94
N GLU A 121 0.71 4.00 -18.23
CA GLU A 121 0.39 2.84 -19.06
C GLU A 121 -0.67 1.94 -18.39
N ASN A 122 -0.54 1.64 -17.10
CA ASN A 122 -1.51 0.83 -16.39
C ASN A 122 -2.88 1.52 -16.30
N LEU A 123 -2.91 2.82 -15.97
CA LEU A 123 -4.14 3.60 -15.89
C LEU A 123 -4.88 3.72 -17.22
N SER A 124 -4.18 3.68 -18.36
CA SER A 124 -4.82 3.72 -19.69
C SER A 124 -5.82 2.57 -19.92
N ARG A 125 -5.71 1.50 -19.12
CA ARG A 125 -6.56 0.29 -19.17
C ARG A 125 -7.61 0.26 -18.05
N CYS A 126 -7.67 1.30 -17.23
CA CYS A 126 -8.52 1.38 -16.06
C CYS A 126 -9.73 2.31 -16.26
N PRO A 127 -10.81 2.14 -15.47
CA PRO A 127 -11.91 3.08 -15.46
C PRO A 127 -11.43 4.48 -15.11
N ASN A 128 -11.79 5.47 -15.93
CA ASN A 128 -11.52 6.87 -15.65
C ASN A 128 -12.61 7.43 -14.73
N VAL A 129 -12.47 7.16 -13.44
CA VAL A 129 -13.40 7.61 -12.40
C VAL A 129 -12.75 8.67 -11.52
N PRO A 130 -13.49 9.74 -11.13
CA PRO A 130 -13.00 10.69 -10.16
C PRO A 130 -12.69 10.00 -8.83
N ILE A 131 -11.59 10.39 -8.20
CA ILE A 131 -11.24 10.00 -6.84
C ILE A 131 -11.18 11.24 -5.96
N THR A 132 -11.48 11.09 -4.67
CA THR A 132 -11.23 12.11 -3.65
C THR A 132 -10.02 11.69 -2.84
N VAL A 133 -9.12 12.64 -2.59
CA VAL A 133 -7.91 12.43 -1.81
C VAL A 133 -7.84 13.55 -0.78
N PRO A 134 -8.20 13.28 0.49
CA PRO A 134 -7.93 14.22 1.57
C PRO A 134 -6.41 14.32 1.73
N LEU A 135 -5.85 15.52 1.75
CA LEU A 135 -4.41 15.69 1.96
C LEU A 135 -4.07 15.46 3.44
N ALA A 136 -2.97 14.76 3.69
CA ALA A 136 -2.37 14.62 5.01
C ALA A 136 -1.37 15.75 5.30
N ARG A 137 -0.82 16.35 4.24
CA ARG A 137 0.13 17.48 4.28
C ARG A 137 -0.14 18.46 3.14
#